data_AF-A0AAD3NW45-F1
#
_entry.id   AF-A0AAD3NW45-F1
#
_cell.length_a   1.000
_cell.length_b   1.000
_cell.length_c   1.000
_cell.angle_alpha   90.00
_cell.angle_beta   90.00
_cell.angle_gamma   90.00
#
_symmetry.space_group_name_H-M   'P 1'
#
loop_
_entity.id
_entity.type
_entity.pdbx_description
1 polymer ?
#
loop_
_entity_poly.entity_id
_entity_poly.type
_entity_poly.pdbx_seq_one_letter_code
_entity_poly.pdbx_strand_id
1 'polypeptide(L)'
;MQAYQRSLLPLADIITPNRFEASKLTGIDIDSSSESAMEQALEAVDILHNMGVRIVVITSFQIASLKDQLACILSYKPSPRSDCNVDYGPIKPPLPEAYMIRIPKLDCSFTGTGDLFAALLTGWLRNTNFDIKKSFENTTNSIHEILEDTFSWYRRVNDGSVQSQELRLVQNRAHIICPKQIRFIAEKIVFP
;
A
#
# COMPACT_ATOMS: atom_id res chain seq x y z
N MET A 1 6.28 3.38 19.69
CA MET A 1 7.10 3.28 18.46
C MET A 1 8.28 2.32 18.60
N GLN A 2 9.15 2.46 19.61
CA GLN A 2 10.31 1.56 19.80
C GLN A 2 9.95 0.06 19.93
N ALA A 3 8.82 -0.26 20.58
CA ALA A 3 8.34 -1.64 20.66
C ALA A 3 7.97 -2.24 19.29
N TYR A 4 7.34 -1.45 18.40
CA TYR A 4 7.02 -1.87 17.02
C TYR A 4 8.30 -2.16 16.24
N GLN A 5 9.24 -1.22 16.24
CA GLN A 5 10.50 -1.34 15.51
C GLN A 5 11.34 -2.54 15.98
N ARG A 6 11.43 -2.76 17.29
CA ARG A 6 12.31 -3.81 17.86
C ARG A 6 11.68 -5.19 17.93
N SER A 7 10.36 -5.26 18.07
CA SER A 7 9.69 -6.52 18.42
C SER A 7 8.71 -7.00 17.35
N LEU A 8 8.10 -6.10 16.58
CA LEU A 8 7.06 -6.46 15.61
C LEU A 8 7.59 -6.46 14.18
N LEU A 9 8.31 -5.43 13.74
CA LEU A 9 8.83 -5.35 12.37
C LEU A 9 9.71 -6.55 11.98
N PRO A 10 10.61 -7.06 12.84
CA PRO A 10 11.42 -8.24 12.49
C PRO A 10 10.62 -9.52 12.31
N LEU A 11 9.38 -9.57 12.79
CA LEU A 11 8.47 -10.71 12.67
C LEU A 11 7.45 -10.53 11.54
N ALA A 12 7.36 -9.34 10.95
CA ALA A 12 6.34 -9.01 9.97
C ALA A 12 6.81 -9.32 8.55
N ASP A 13 6.08 -10.20 7.85
CA ASP A 13 6.30 -10.43 6.42
C ASP A 13 5.81 -9.27 5.55
N ILE A 14 4.70 -8.65 5.97
CA ILE A 14 3.98 -7.61 5.25
C ILE A 14 3.63 -6.49 6.22
N ILE A 15 3.88 -5.24 5.82
CA ILE A 15 3.38 -4.06 6.52
C ILE A 15 2.72 -3.10 5.53
N THR A 16 1.68 -2.41 5.98
CA THR A 16 0.93 -1.45 5.16
C THR A 16 0.81 -0.08 5.85
N PRO A 17 1.92 0.55 6.27
CA PRO A 17 1.86 1.85 6.93
C PRO A 17 1.29 2.94 6.02
N ASN A 18 0.56 3.90 6.60
CA ASN A 18 0.35 5.18 5.93
C ASN A 18 1.62 6.05 5.98
N ARG A 19 1.62 7.20 5.29
CA ARG A 19 2.75 8.16 5.29
C ARG A 19 3.26 8.50 6.69
N PHE A 20 2.37 8.84 7.62
CA PHE A 20 2.74 9.25 8.97
C PHE A 20 3.40 8.10 9.74
N GLU A 21 2.83 6.90 9.67
CA GLU A 21 3.38 5.71 10.30
C GLU A 21 4.75 5.34 9.71
N ALA A 22 4.88 5.37 8.38
CA ALA A 22 6.15 5.12 7.70
C ALA A 22 7.22 6.09 8.20
N SER A 23 6.93 7.40 8.23
CA SER A 23 7.86 8.40 8.75
C SER A 23 8.24 8.19 10.20
N LYS A 24 7.30 7.75 11.05
CA LYS A 24 7.61 7.46 12.45
C LYS A 24 8.42 6.18 12.64
N LEU A 25 8.20 5.17 11.80
CA LEU A 25 8.91 3.89 11.87
C LEU A 25 10.35 4.02 11.35
N THR A 26 10.60 4.88 10.38
CA THR A 26 11.92 5.00 9.73
C THR A 26 12.72 6.22 10.19
N GLY A 27 12.05 7.25 10.69
CA GLY A 27 12.67 8.55 10.98
C GLY A 27 12.82 9.45 9.74
N ILE A 28 12.42 8.97 8.56
CA ILE A 28 12.41 9.76 7.31
C ILE A 28 11.13 10.59 7.26
N ASP A 29 11.25 11.91 7.16
CA ASP A 29 10.08 12.77 6.99
C ASP A 29 9.63 12.73 5.53
N ILE A 30 8.49 12.08 5.28
CA ILE A 30 7.88 12.02 3.95
C ILE A 30 6.99 13.25 3.85
N ASP A 31 7.53 14.31 3.27
CA ASP A 31 6.89 15.62 3.14
C ASP A 31 6.03 15.66 1.88
N SER A 32 4.72 15.54 2.07
CA SER A 32 3.75 15.58 0.98
C SER A 32 3.62 16.93 0.26
N SER A 33 4.29 17.97 0.76
CA SER A 33 4.39 19.27 0.10
C SER A 33 5.68 19.44 -0.71
N SER A 34 6.54 18.42 -0.74
CA SER A 34 7.81 18.41 -1.48
C SER A 34 7.73 17.56 -2.76
N GLU A 35 8.54 17.91 -3.76
CA GLU A 35 8.79 17.04 -4.92
C GLU A 35 9.64 15.82 -4.53
N SER A 36 10.39 15.91 -3.42
CA SER A 36 11.22 14.81 -2.90
C SER A 36 10.43 13.74 -2.13
N ALA A 37 9.10 13.86 -2.06
CA ALA A 37 8.24 12.94 -1.31
C ALA A 37 8.38 11.49 -1.80
N MET A 38 8.62 11.32 -3.11
CA MET A 38 8.80 10.00 -3.72
C MET A 38 10.11 9.36 -3.25
N GLU A 39 11.22 10.09 -3.32
CA GLU A 39 12.54 9.63 -2.88
C GLU A 39 12.54 9.31 -1.39
N GLN A 40 11.93 10.17 -0.57
CA GLN A 40 11.75 9.95 0.87
C GLN A 40 10.94 8.68 1.17
N ALA A 41 9.88 8.43 0.40
CA ALA A 41 9.08 7.22 0.55
C ALA A 41 9.87 5.96 0.18
N LEU A 42 10.71 6.01 -0.87
CA LEU A 42 11.59 4.90 -1.25
C LEU A 42 12.69 4.65 -0.22
N GLU A 43 13.30 5.70 0.34
CA GLU A 43 14.27 5.58 1.43
C GLU A 43 13.64 4.93 2.67
N ALA A 44 12.42 5.34 3.02
CA ALA A 44 11.66 4.71 4.10
C ALA A 44 11.40 3.22 3.82
N VAL A 45 11.04 2.85 2.58
CA VAL A 45 10.87 1.46 2.15
C VAL A 45 12.15 0.66 2.33
N ASP A 46 13.30 1.20 1.94
CA ASP A 46 14.59 0.52 2.08
C ASP A 46 14.96 0.27 3.55
N ILE A 47 14.72 1.24 4.43
CA ILE A 47 14.91 1.07 5.89
C ILE A 47 14.03 -0.06 6.41
N LEU A 48 12.75 -0.11 6.02
CA LEU A 48 11.81 -1.14 6.47
C LEU A 48 12.20 -2.54 5.95
N HIS A 49 12.68 -2.63 4.72
CA HIS A 49 13.24 -3.87 4.20
C HIS A 49 14.50 -4.32 4.95
N ASN A 50 15.35 -3.39 5.36
CA ASN A 50 16.54 -3.69 6.16
C ASN A 50 16.20 -4.11 7.59
N MET A 51 15.00 -3.82 8.07
CA MET A 51 14.45 -4.35 9.33
C MET A 51 13.88 -5.79 9.20
N GLY A 52 13.92 -6.38 8.00
CA GLY A 52 13.51 -7.77 7.73
C GLY A 52 12.18 -7.93 7.02
N VAL A 53 11.43 -6.84 6.80
CA VAL A 53 10.11 -6.90 6.19
C VAL A 53 10.21 -7.17 4.69
N ARG A 54 9.46 -8.15 4.18
CA ARG A 54 9.56 -8.57 2.77
C ARG A 54 8.67 -7.75 1.85
N ILE A 55 7.44 -7.45 2.26
CA ILE A 55 6.50 -6.64 1.50
C ILE A 55 6.17 -5.37 2.30
N VAL A 56 6.50 -4.21 1.74
CA VAL A 56 6.22 -2.91 2.36
C VAL A 56 5.26 -2.16 1.46
N VAL A 57 4.15 -1.66 2.01
CA VAL A 57 3.21 -0.81 1.29
C VAL A 57 3.01 0.51 2.01
N ILE A 58 3.42 1.61 1.38
CA ILE A 58 3.03 2.94 1.84
C ILE A 58 1.68 3.26 1.20
N THR A 59 0.62 3.17 2.01
CA THR A 59 -0.77 3.11 1.52
C THR A 59 -1.25 4.38 0.86
N SER A 60 -0.76 5.55 1.31
CA SER A 60 -1.11 6.83 0.71
C SER A 60 -0.15 7.94 1.14
N PHE A 61 0.30 8.76 0.20
CA PHE A 61 0.95 10.06 0.42
C PHE A 61 0.71 10.98 -0.80
N GLN A 62 0.90 12.29 -0.66
CA GLN A 62 0.86 13.21 -1.80
C GLN A 62 2.28 13.58 -2.24
N ILE A 63 2.41 13.95 -3.50
CA ILE A 63 3.61 14.57 -4.09
C ILE A 63 3.19 15.98 -4.50
N ALA A 64 4.04 16.99 -4.32
CA ALA A 64 3.68 18.40 -4.53
C ALA A 64 3.09 18.68 -5.93
N SER A 65 3.64 18.05 -6.96
CA SER A 65 3.18 18.12 -8.35
C SER A 65 1.82 17.45 -8.62
N LEU A 66 1.28 16.68 -7.67
CA LEU A 66 0.08 15.84 -7.83
C LEU A 66 -1.01 16.18 -6.80
N LYS A 67 -1.47 17.43 -6.78
CA LYS A 67 -2.37 17.97 -5.73
C LYS A 67 -3.68 17.19 -5.52
N ASP A 68 -4.26 16.66 -6.61
CA ASP A 68 -5.56 15.96 -6.59
C ASP A 68 -5.42 14.43 -6.61
N GLN A 69 -4.20 13.92 -6.40
CA GLN A 69 -3.91 12.50 -6.39
C GLN A 69 -3.18 12.09 -5.11
N LEU A 70 -3.35 10.82 -4.76
CA LEU A 70 -2.56 10.12 -3.77
C LEU A 70 -1.68 9.11 -4.51
N ALA A 71 -0.42 9.04 -4.14
CA ALA A 71 0.47 7.96 -4.52
C ALA A 71 0.40 6.83 -3.48
N CYS A 72 0.41 5.60 -3.96
CA CYS A 72 0.59 4.40 -3.16
C CYS A 72 1.79 3.63 -3.74
N ILE A 73 2.69 3.17 -2.87
CA ILE A 73 3.86 2.38 -3.28
C ILE A 73 3.77 1.01 -2.61
N LEU A 74 4.03 -0.03 -3.39
CA LEU A 74 4.32 -1.36 -2.89
C LEU A 74 5.75 -1.75 -3.30
N SER A 75 6.53 -2.25 -2.36
CA SER A 75 7.85 -2.84 -2.61
C SER A 75 7.93 -4.26 -2.05
N TYR A 76 8.57 -5.15 -2.82
CA TYR A 76 8.82 -6.54 -2.46
C TYR A 76 10.31 -6.84 -2.56
N LYS A 77 10.91 -7.29 -1.46
CA LYS A 77 12.29 -7.77 -1.40
C LYS A 77 12.27 -9.29 -1.20
N PRO A 78 12.64 -10.09 -2.21
CA PRO A 78 12.73 -11.52 -2.06
C PRO A 78 13.79 -11.88 -1.01
N SER A 79 13.49 -12.87 -0.17
CA SER A 79 14.52 -13.43 0.71
C SER A 79 15.57 -14.14 -0.14
N PRO A 80 16.88 -14.05 0.19
CA PRO A 80 17.84 -15.02 -0.35
C PRO A 80 17.31 -16.42 -0.04
N ARG A 81 17.16 -17.26 -1.08
CA ARG A 81 16.63 -18.62 -0.96
C ARG A 81 17.39 -19.37 0.15
N SER A 82 16.69 -19.86 1.16
CA SER A 82 17.22 -20.82 2.15
C SER A 82 17.16 -22.27 1.69
N ASP A 83 16.51 -22.55 0.54
CA ASP A 83 15.99 -23.90 0.27
C ASP A 83 16.82 -24.71 -0.74
N CYS A 84 18.03 -24.25 -1.06
CA CYS A 84 18.97 -25.02 -1.85
C CYS A 84 20.38 -24.80 -1.33
N ASN A 85 20.92 -25.80 -0.62
CA ASN A 85 22.36 -25.98 -0.35
C ASN A 85 23.10 -26.18 -1.67
N VAL A 86 23.12 -25.18 -2.53
CA VAL A 86 23.91 -25.18 -3.77
C VAL A 86 24.75 -23.93 -3.74
N ASP A 87 26.03 -24.13 -3.44
CA ASP A 87 27.08 -23.14 -3.34
C ASP A 87 27.31 -22.48 -4.72
N TYR A 88 26.52 -21.47 -5.04
CA TYR A 88 26.69 -20.64 -6.23
C TYR A 88 27.40 -19.32 -5.87
N GLY A 89 28.50 -19.37 -5.11
CA GLY A 89 29.32 -18.19 -4.81
C GLY A 89 28.54 -17.00 -4.22
N PRO A 90 29.09 -15.77 -4.25
CA PRO A 90 28.37 -14.59 -3.77
C PRO A 90 27.25 -14.22 -4.77
N ILE A 91 26.07 -14.82 -4.61
CA ILE A 91 24.86 -14.36 -5.30
C ILE A 91 24.53 -12.98 -4.72
N LYS A 92 24.65 -11.92 -5.54
CA LYS A 92 24.15 -10.60 -5.17
C LYS A 92 22.67 -10.75 -4.78
N PRO A 93 22.25 -10.31 -3.58
CA PRO A 93 20.86 -10.46 -3.18
C PRO A 93 19.95 -9.82 -4.23
N PRO A 94 18.81 -10.44 -4.56
CA PRO A 94 17.90 -9.89 -5.55
C PRO A 94 17.51 -8.47 -5.12
N LEU A 95 17.59 -7.54 -6.06
CA LEU A 95 17.15 -6.16 -5.82
C LEU A 95 15.64 -6.16 -5.54
N PRO A 96 15.18 -5.26 -4.64
CA PRO A 96 13.75 -5.11 -4.42
C PRO A 96 13.03 -4.69 -5.71
N GLU A 97 11.80 -5.16 -5.87
CA GLU A 97 10.90 -4.71 -6.91
C GLU A 97 9.88 -3.76 -6.30
N ALA A 98 9.74 -2.56 -6.86
CA ALA A 98 8.77 -1.58 -6.39
C ALA A 98 7.83 -1.13 -7.50
N TYR A 99 6.59 -0.83 -7.11
CA TYR A 99 5.53 -0.37 -7.97
C TYR A 99 4.79 0.81 -7.34
N MET A 100 4.36 1.74 -8.19
CA MET A 100 3.53 2.89 -7.79
C MET A 100 2.17 2.81 -8.47
N ILE A 101 1.13 3.19 -7.74
CA ILE A 101 -0.18 3.52 -8.29
C ILE A 101 -0.55 4.93 -7.83
N ARG A 102 -1.10 5.74 -8.75
CA ARG A 102 -1.72 7.03 -8.44
C ARG A 102 -3.24 6.89 -8.48
N ILE A 103 -3.91 7.37 -7.45
CA ILE A 103 -5.38 7.37 -7.34
C ILE A 103 -5.91 8.79 -7.10
N PRO A 104 -7.10 9.14 -7.61
CA PRO A 104 -7.77 10.38 -7.26
C PRO A 104 -7.97 10.52 -5.74
N LYS A 105 -7.74 11.72 -5.21
CA LYS A 105 -8.08 12.05 -3.83
C LYS A 105 -9.59 12.31 -3.74
N LEU A 106 -10.27 11.63 -2.83
CA LEU A 106 -11.67 11.91 -2.51
C LEU A 106 -11.74 12.92 -1.36
N ASP A 107 -12.59 13.93 -1.49
CA ASP A 107 -12.81 14.96 -0.47
C ASP A 107 -13.75 14.46 0.63
N CYS A 108 -13.31 13.41 1.33
CA CYS A 108 -14.05 12.74 2.39
C CYS A 108 -13.07 12.02 3.31
N SER A 109 -13.35 12.05 4.61
CA SER A 109 -12.64 11.22 5.59
C SER A 109 -13.36 9.89 5.73
N PHE A 110 -12.60 8.81 5.70
CA PHE A 110 -13.12 7.45 5.86
C PHE A 110 -12.39 6.78 7.02
N THR A 111 -13.12 5.96 7.78
CA THR A 111 -12.56 5.12 8.85
C THR A 111 -12.47 3.67 8.36
N GLY A 112 -11.44 2.94 8.78
CA GLY A 112 -11.27 1.51 8.43
C GLY A 112 -10.67 1.24 7.03
N THR A 113 -10.20 2.26 6.31
CA THR A 113 -9.58 2.09 4.98
C THR A 113 -8.26 1.32 5.05
N GLY A 114 -7.46 1.54 6.08
CA GLY A 114 -6.23 0.80 6.33
C GLY A 114 -6.49 -0.70 6.57
N ASP A 115 -7.47 -1.02 7.41
CA ASP A 115 -7.86 -2.41 7.71
C ASP A 115 -8.37 -3.13 6.46
N LEU A 116 -9.23 -2.45 5.70
CA LEU A 116 -9.74 -2.95 4.43
C LEU A 116 -8.60 -3.17 3.42
N PHE A 117 -7.66 -2.22 3.31
CA PHE A 117 -6.52 -2.34 2.41
C PHE A 117 -5.66 -3.56 2.76
N ALA A 118 -5.31 -3.73 4.04
CA ALA A 118 -4.51 -4.86 4.51
C ALA A 118 -5.21 -6.20 4.25
N ALA A 119 -6.52 -6.28 4.50
CA ALA A 119 -7.32 -7.48 4.26
C ALA A 119 -7.40 -7.82 2.76
N LEU A 120 -7.69 -6.83 1.91
CA LEU A 120 -7.73 -6.99 0.46
C LEU A 120 -6.38 -7.42 -0.10
N LEU A 121 -5.30 -6.76 0.31
CA LEU A 121 -3.95 -7.10 -0.14
C LEU A 121 -3.61 -8.55 0.20
N THR A 122 -3.88 -8.97 1.43
CA THR A 122 -3.63 -10.34 1.88
C THR A 122 -4.43 -11.36 1.04
N GLY A 123 -5.71 -11.08 0.81
CA GLY A 123 -6.57 -11.92 -0.03
C GLY A 123 -6.08 -12.02 -1.47
N TRP A 124 -5.68 -10.89 -2.07
CA TRP A 124 -5.20 -10.83 -3.45
C TRP A 124 -3.83 -11.46 -3.65
N LEU A 125 -2.91 -11.30 -2.69
CA LEU A 125 -1.63 -12.01 -2.70
C LEU A 125 -1.83 -13.51 -2.76
N ARG A 126 -2.77 -14.05 -1.96
CA ARG A 126 -3.09 -15.48 -2.02
C ARG A 126 -3.76 -15.87 -3.34
N ASN A 127 -4.74 -15.09 -3.79
CA ASN A 127 -5.56 -15.43 -4.96
C ASN A 127 -4.79 -15.34 -6.30
N THR A 128 -3.78 -14.48 -6.37
CA THR A 128 -2.95 -14.29 -7.57
C THR A 128 -1.66 -15.13 -7.55
N ASN A 129 -1.51 -16.04 -6.58
CA ASN A 129 -0.28 -16.81 -6.35
C ASN A 129 0.96 -15.93 -6.15
N PHE A 130 0.82 -14.88 -5.33
CA PHE A 130 1.86 -13.91 -5.00
C PHE A 130 2.41 -13.15 -6.22
N ASP A 131 1.59 -12.96 -7.25
CA ASP A 131 1.84 -11.93 -8.26
C ASP A 131 1.67 -10.55 -7.61
N ILE A 132 2.82 -9.96 -7.25
CA ILE A 132 2.90 -8.72 -6.48
C ILE A 132 2.21 -7.56 -7.19
N LYS A 133 2.49 -7.37 -8.48
CA LYS A 133 1.93 -6.29 -9.29
C LYS A 133 0.42 -6.44 -9.40
N LYS A 134 -0.06 -7.62 -9.77
CA LYS A 134 -1.49 -7.89 -9.93
C LYS A 134 -2.26 -7.79 -8.62
N SER A 135 -1.65 -8.26 -7.52
CA SER A 135 -2.24 -8.12 -6.18
C SER A 135 -2.42 -6.66 -5.79
N PHE A 136 -1.40 -5.84 -6.08
CA PHE A 136 -1.42 -4.43 -5.77
C PHE A 136 -2.49 -3.68 -6.59
N GLU A 137 -2.58 -3.97 -7.88
CA GLU A 137 -3.61 -3.44 -8.77
C GLU A 137 -5.01 -3.83 -8.29
N ASN A 138 -5.26 -5.11 -8.04
CA ASN A 138 -6.57 -5.58 -7.60
C ASN A 138 -6.98 -4.95 -6.26
N THR A 139 -6.05 -4.85 -5.31
CA THR A 139 -6.29 -4.21 -4.00
C THR A 139 -6.69 -2.76 -4.17
N THR A 140 -5.88 -1.99 -4.91
CA THR A 140 -6.06 -0.55 -5.07
C THR A 140 -7.34 -0.22 -5.84
N ASN A 141 -7.66 -0.99 -6.88
CA ASN A 141 -8.92 -0.81 -7.62
C ASN A 141 -10.13 -1.18 -6.77
N SER A 142 -10.07 -2.28 -6.00
CA SER A 142 -11.18 -2.72 -5.14
C SER A 142 -11.50 -1.66 -4.07
N ILE A 143 -10.48 -1.19 -3.35
CA ILE A 143 -10.70 -0.19 -2.29
C ILE A 143 -11.19 1.13 -2.89
N HIS A 144 -10.65 1.58 -4.02
CA HIS A 144 -11.07 2.84 -4.62
C HIS A 144 -12.53 2.79 -5.11
N GLU A 145 -12.98 1.68 -5.70
CA GLU A 145 -14.40 1.50 -6.07
C GLU A 145 -15.32 1.58 -4.84
N ILE A 146 -14.93 0.94 -3.73
CA ILE A 146 -15.69 1.01 -2.48
C ILE A 146 -15.75 2.43 -1.95
N LEU A 147 -14.64 3.17 -1.98
CA LEU A 147 -14.58 4.55 -1.51
C LEU A 147 -15.39 5.50 -2.39
N GLU A 148 -15.41 5.32 -3.71
CA GLU A 148 -16.25 6.10 -4.61
C GLU A 148 -17.75 5.85 -4.38
N ASP A 149 -18.17 4.60 -4.20
CA ASP A 149 -19.57 4.28 -3.89
C ASP A 149 -19.96 4.82 -2.50
N THR A 150 -19.07 4.69 -1.51
CA THR A 150 -19.27 5.24 -0.17
C THR A 150 -19.38 6.76 -0.21
N PHE A 151 -18.50 7.44 -0.93
CA PHE A 151 -18.54 8.89 -1.11
C PHE A 151 -19.81 9.35 -1.83
N SER A 152 -20.19 8.65 -2.90
CA SER A 152 -21.39 8.93 -3.68
C SER A 152 -22.66 8.77 -2.83
N TRP A 153 -22.67 7.80 -1.92
CA TRP A 153 -23.75 7.61 -0.96
C TRP A 153 -23.79 8.72 0.08
N TYR A 154 -22.64 9.02 0.70
CA TYR A 154 -22.50 10.11 1.67
C TYR A 154 -23.02 11.43 1.09
N ARG A 155 -22.64 11.79 -0.14
CA ARG A 155 -23.09 13.00 -0.83
C ARG A 155 -24.59 13.04 -1.10
N ARG A 156 -25.24 11.89 -1.28
CA ARG A 156 -26.69 11.81 -1.51
C ARG A 156 -27.49 11.92 -0.21
N VAL A 157 -27.02 11.27 0.86
CA VAL A 157 -27.71 11.27 2.15
C VAL A 157 -27.47 12.61 2.86
N ASN A 158 -26.21 13.04 2.95
CA ASN A 158 -25.74 14.30 3.54
C ASN A 158 -26.44 14.67 4.87
N ASP A 159 -26.68 13.67 5.71
CA ASP A 159 -27.39 13.80 6.99
C ASP A 159 -26.45 14.19 8.15
N GLY A 160 -25.15 14.34 7.87
CA GLY A 160 -24.11 14.63 8.87
C GLY A 160 -23.84 13.49 9.84
N SER A 161 -24.43 12.29 9.64
CA SER A 161 -24.23 11.15 10.51
C SER A 161 -22.92 10.44 10.22
N VAL A 162 -22.30 9.86 11.26
CA VAL A 162 -21.13 8.97 11.07
C VAL A 162 -21.52 7.74 10.25
N GLN A 163 -22.77 7.27 10.38
CA GLN A 163 -23.28 6.11 9.66
C GLN A 163 -23.30 6.31 8.14
N SER A 164 -23.51 7.54 7.66
CA SER A 164 -23.46 7.82 6.21
C SER A 164 -22.04 7.84 5.65
N GLN A 165 -21.01 7.84 6.51
CA GLN A 165 -19.59 7.76 6.16
C GLN A 165 -18.99 6.35 6.33
N GLU A 166 -19.76 5.38 6.83
CA GLU A 166 -19.33 3.98 6.97
C GLU A 166 -19.11 3.32 5.60
N LEU A 167 -18.06 2.49 5.52
CA LEU A 167 -17.68 1.81 4.28
C LEU A 167 -18.81 0.88 3.82
N ARG A 168 -19.23 1.03 2.56
CA ARG A 168 -20.33 0.25 1.96
C ARG A 168 -19.89 -1.14 1.50
N LEU A 169 -19.29 -1.94 2.39
CA LEU A 169 -18.67 -3.23 2.06
C LEU A 169 -19.67 -4.25 1.52
N VAL A 170 -20.86 -4.35 2.14
CA VAL A 170 -21.89 -5.32 1.75
C VAL A 170 -22.41 -5.02 0.35
N GLN A 171 -22.63 -3.73 0.07
CA GLN A 171 -23.12 -3.25 -1.23
C GLN A 171 -22.07 -3.47 -2.32
N ASN A 172 -20.78 -3.42 -1.96
CA ASN A 172 -19.66 -3.61 -2.88
C ASN A 172 -19.08 -5.03 -2.86
N ARG A 173 -19.78 -6.03 -2.30
CA ARG A 173 -19.31 -7.43 -2.24
C ARG A 173 -18.83 -7.97 -3.60
N ALA A 174 -19.55 -7.66 -4.68
CA ALA A 174 -19.19 -8.13 -6.01
C ALA A 174 -17.82 -7.59 -6.46
N HIS A 175 -17.53 -6.33 -6.14
CA HIS A 175 -16.28 -5.64 -6.47
C HIS A 175 -15.09 -6.19 -5.66
N ILE A 176 -15.33 -6.55 -4.40
CA ILE A 176 -14.33 -7.21 -3.54
C ILE A 176 -13.92 -8.58 -4.10
N ILE A 177 -14.88 -9.36 -4.59
CA ILE A 177 -14.63 -10.74 -5.08
C ILE A 177 -14.07 -10.73 -6.51
N CYS A 178 -14.60 -9.85 -7.36
CA CYS A 178 -14.27 -9.78 -8.77
C CYS A 178 -14.24 -8.30 -9.22
N PRO A 179 -13.06 -7.65 -9.20
CA PRO A 179 -12.90 -6.30 -9.71
C PRO A 179 -13.27 -6.29 -11.19
N LYS A 180 -14.34 -5.56 -11.54
CA LYS A 180 -14.91 -5.61 -12.90
C LYS A 180 -14.02 -4.95 -13.94
N GLN A 181 -13.21 -3.97 -13.52
CA GLN A 181 -12.30 -3.24 -14.40
C GLN A 181 -11.07 -2.77 -13.61
N ILE A 182 -9.88 -3.05 -14.15
CA ILE A 182 -8.64 -2.45 -13.62
C ILE A 182 -8.50 -1.06 -14.25
N ARG A 183 -8.76 -0.01 -13.45
CA ARG A 183 -8.61 1.39 -13.83
C ARG A 183 -7.22 1.93 -13.50
N PHE A 184 -6.68 1.53 -12.36
CA PHE A 184 -5.37 1.95 -11.88
C PHE A 184 -4.34 0.86 -12.12
N ILE A 185 -3.33 1.17 -12.93
CA ILE A 185 -2.26 0.26 -13.32
C ILE A 185 -1.00 0.60 -12.55
N ALA A 186 -0.31 -0.42 -12.06
CA ALA A 186 0.92 -0.28 -11.32
C ALA A 186 2.10 -0.01 -12.27
N GLU A 187 2.77 1.12 -12.07
CA GLU A 187 3.98 1.51 -12.78
C GLU A 187 5.20 0.97 -12.02
N LYS A 188 6.13 0.31 -12.70
CA LYS A 188 7.36 -0.17 -12.05
C LYS A 188 8.28 1.01 -11.75
N ILE A 189 8.77 1.06 -10.52
CA ILE A 189 9.75 2.06 -10.06
C ILE A 189 11.14 1.44 -10.20
N VAL A 190 12.11 2.23 -10.66
CA VAL A 190 13.52 1.85 -10.68
C VAL A 190 14.15 2.44 -9.42
N PHE A 191 14.68 1.57 -8.54
CA PHE A 191 15.50 2.02 -7.42
C PHE A 191 16.78 2.68 -7.98
N PRO A 192 17.17 3.86 -7.47
CA PRO A 192 18.42 4.52 -7.86
C PRO A 192 19.67 3.70 -7.49
#